data_AF-A0A950AAH2-F1
#
_entry.id   AF-A0A950AAH2-F1
#
_cell.length_a   1.000
_cell.length_b   1.000
_cell.length_c   1.000
_cell.angle_alpha   90.00
_cell.angle_beta   90.00
_cell.angle_gamma   90.00
#
_symmetry.space_group_name_H-M   'P 1'
#
loop_
_entity.id
_entity.type
_entity.pdbx_description
1 polymer ?
#
loop_
_entity_poly.entity_id
_entity_poly.type
_entity_poly.pdbx_seq_one_letter_code
_entity_poly.pdbx_strand_id
1 'polypeptide(L)'
;MPNAISDSIRLYGTDEPVEPPRILQAGPLRVELQAGNLRYVRYHGFEMIRSISFVVRDENWGTYTPRIQNLNFQEGRDLFRVSYDATVGGGDKELRYSGVIEGKSDGSLSFSARGVAITDFLTNRTGFVVLHPIEGVAGT
;
A
#
# COMPACT_ATOMS: atom_id res chain seq x y z
N MET A 1 10.06 33.06 22.14
CA MET A 1 8.80 32.35 21.86
C MET A 1 9.12 30.86 21.82
N PRO A 2 8.50 29.99 22.63
CA PRO A 2 8.65 28.56 22.41
C PRO A 2 8.08 28.24 21.02
N ASN A 3 8.87 27.59 20.18
CA ASN A 3 8.46 27.22 18.83
C ASN A 3 7.22 26.32 18.95
N ALA A 4 6.07 26.77 18.48
CA ALA A 4 4.84 26.00 18.59
C ALA A 4 4.98 24.74 17.74
N ILE A 5 4.98 23.58 18.39
CA ILE A 5 4.97 22.27 17.72
C ILE A 5 3.74 22.23 16.80
N SER A 6 3.95 21.84 15.54
CA SER A 6 2.90 21.72 14.52
C SER A 6 1.83 20.70 14.95
N ASP A 7 0.62 20.82 14.41
CA ASP A 7 -0.41 19.80 14.65
C ASP A 7 -0.02 18.43 14.07
N SER A 8 0.77 18.40 12.99
CA SER A 8 1.31 17.16 12.42
C SER A 8 2.23 16.43 13.40
N ILE A 9 3.17 17.14 14.04
CA ILE A 9 4.01 16.53 15.08
C ILE A 9 3.15 16.09 16.27
N ARG A 10 2.13 16.87 16.66
CA ARG A 10 1.24 16.49 17.78
C ARG A 10 0.44 15.22 17.50
N LEU A 11 -0.05 15.04 16.28
CA LEU A 11 -0.91 13.92 15.89
C LEU A 11 -0.12 12.69 15.43
N TYR A 12 1.01 12.90 14.76
CA TYR A 12 1.75 11.86 14.04
C TYR A 12 3.20 11.70 14.47
N GLY A 13 3.72 12.62 15.31
CA GLY A 13 5.13 12.61 15.73
C GLY A 13 6.12 13.03 14.64
N THR A 14 5.65 13.51 13.49
CA THR A 14 6.46 13.91 12.34
C THR A 14 5.76 15.02 11.54
N ASP A 15 6.54 15.83 10.83
CA ASP A 15 6.04 16.77 9.81
C ASP A 15 6.01 16.15 8.40
N GLU A 16 6.33 14.87 8.28
CA GLU A 16 6.27 14.16 7.01
C GLU A 16 4.84 14.20 6.43
N PRO A 17 4.67 14.72 5.19
CA PRO A 17 3.35 14.88 4.60
C PRO A 17 2.72 13.53 4.28
N VAL A 18 1.45 13.36 4.66
CA VAL A 18 0.67 12.16 4.31
C VAL A 18 -0.09 12.43 3.02
N GLU A 19 0.27 11.73 1.95
CA GLU A 19 -0.52 11.78 0.71
C GLU A 19 -1.93 11.22 0.96
N PRO A 20 -2.99 11.95 0.55
CA PRO A 20 -4.35 11.45 0.64
C PRO A 20 -4.51 10.15 -0.16
N PRO A 21 -5.24 9.15 0.36
CA PRO A 21 -5.47 7.92 -0.37
C PRO A 21 -6.30 8.17 -1.64
N ARG A 22 -6.03 7.43 -2.71
CA ARG A 22 -6.89 7.38 -3.90
C ARG A 22 -7.94 6.29 -3.72
N ILE A 23 -9.20 6.66 -3.80
CA ILE A 23 -10.30 5.70 -3.74
C ILE A 23 -10.46 5.04 -5.11
N LEU A 24 -10.56 3.71 -5.14
CA LEU A 24 -10.87 2.92 -6.33
C LEU A 24 -12.15 2.13 -6.08
N GLN A 25 -12.98 2.00 -7.12
CA GLN A 25 -14.28 1.37 -7.01
C GLN A 25 -14.62 0.55 -8.26
N ALA A 26 -15.17 -0.65 -8.03
CA ALA A 26 -15.76 -1.51 -9.04
C ALA A 26 -17.09 -2.04 -8.50
N GLY A 27 -18.22 -1.50 -8.97
CA GLY A 27 -19.53 -1.75 -8.39
C GLY A 27 -19.54 -1.62 -6.84
N PRO A 28 -19.89 -2.67 -6.09
CA PRO A 28 -19.92 -2.66 -4.62
C PRO A 28 -18.54 -2.85 -3.95
N LEU A 29 -17.47 -3.15 -4.70
CA LEU A 29 -16.11 -3.24 -4.19
C LEU A 29 -15.47 -1.84 -4.15
N ARG A 30 -14.99 -1.42 -2.97
CA ARG A 30 -14.30 -0.14 -2.75
C ARG A 30 -13.01 -0.35 -1.98
N VAL A 31 -11.92 0.28 -2.41
CA VAL A 31 -10.62 0.22 -1.74
C VAL A 31 -9.97 1.60 -1.70
N GLU A 32 -9.04 1.80 -0.78
CA GLU A 32 -8.17 2.97 -0.73
C GLU A 32 -6.74 2.57 -1.09
N LEU A 33 -6.17 3.20 -2.12
CA LEU A 33 -4.79 3.02 -2.55
C LEU A 33 -3.91 4.11 -1.92
N GLN A 34 -2.85 3.71 -1.23
CA GLN A 34 -1.87 4.62 -0.66
C GLN A 34 -0.46 4.02 -0.73
N ALA A 35 0.49 4.72 -1.33
CA ALA A 35 1.88 4.28 -1.49
C ALA A 35 2.01 2.83 -2.03
N GLY A 36 1.19 2.48 -3.03
CA GLY A 36 1.16 1.14 -3.64
C GLY A 36 0.48 0.05 -2.79
N ASN A 37 -0.08 0.40 -1.64
CA ASN A 37 -0.76 -0.52 -0.73
C ASN A 37 -2.27 -0.26 -0.71
N LEU A 38 -3.03 -1.27 -0.32
CA LEU A 38 -4.48 -1.17 -0.14
C LEU A 38 -4.85 -1.02 1.32
N ARG A 39 -5.87 -0.19 1.57
CA ARG A 39 -6.52 0.03 2.86
C ARG A 39 -8.04 -0.11 2.71
N TYR A 40 -8.68 -0.55 3.79
CA TYR A 40 -10.14 -0.61 3.95
C TYR A 40 -10.87 -1.22 2.74
N VAL A 41 -10.47 -2.43 2.36
CA VAL A 41 -11.14 -3.17 1.30
C VAL A 41 -12.54 -3.51 1.76
N ARG A 42 -13.53 -2.92 1.09
CA ARG A 42 -14.95 -3.02 1.44
C ARG A 42 -15.75 -3.62 0.30
N TYR A 43 -16.68 -4.51 0.63
CA TYR A 43 -17.62 -5.08 -0.33
C TYR A 43 -19.04 -4.90 0.21
N HIS A 44 -19.91 -4.24 -0.55
CA HIS A 44 -21.24 -3.81 -0.09
C HIS A 44 -21.19 -3.01 1.22
N GLY A 45 -20.15 -2.19 1.39
CA GLY A 45 -19.94 -1.36 2.59
C GLY A 45 -19.23 -2.06 3.74
N PHE A 46 -19.28 -3.39 3.82
CA PHE A 46 -18.61 -4.19 4.86
C PHE A 46 -17.11 -4.24 4.65
N GLU A 47 -16.33 -3.91 5.67
CA GLU A 47 -14.87 -4.04 5.64
C GLU A 47 -14.45 -5.52 5.69
N MET A 48 -13.90 -6.03 4.59
CA MET A 48 -13.45 -7.40 4.45
C MET A 48 -11.98 -7.56 4.86
N ILE A 49 -11.15 -6.60 4.45
CA ILE A 49 -9.70 -6.58 4.71
C ILE A 49 -9.28 -5.16 5.07
N ARG A 50 -8.57 -5.00 6.18
CA ARG A 50 -8.13 -3.68 6.65
C ARG A 50 -6.94 -3.16 5.86
N SER A 51 -6.00 -4.03 5.49
CA SER A 51 -4.89 -3.67 4.60
C SER A 51 -4.29 -4.86 3.85
N ILE A 52 -3.83 -4.61 2.63
CA ILE A 52 -2.95 -5.50 1.86
C ILE A 52 -1.75 -4.68 1.41
N SER A 53 -0.55 -5.09 1.79
CA SER A 53 0.69 -4.37 1.48
C SER A 53 1.78 -5.33 1.01
N PHE A 54 2.58 -4.95 0.01
CA PHE A 54 3.81 -5.66 -0.34
C PHE A 54 4.98 -4.97 0.38
N VAL A 55 5.43 -5.57 1.48
CA VAL A 55 6.37 -4.93 2.42
C VAL A 55 7.77 -5.51 2.23
N VAL A 56 8.76 -4.61 2.19
CA VAL A 56 10.19 -4.95 2.23
C VAL A 56 10.79 -4.43 3.53
N ARG A 57 11.44 -5.31 4.30
CA ARG A 57 12.11 -4.97 5.55
C ARG A 57 13.57 -5.39 5.56
N ASP A 58 14.43 -4.49 6.01
CA ASP A 58 15.85 -4.74 6.18
C ASP A 58 16.15 -5.70 7.36
N GLU A 59 17.43 -6.00 7.55
CA GLU A 59 17.95 -6.85 8.63
C GLU A 59 17.65 -6.31 10.04
N ASN A 60 17.38 -5.00 10.17
CA ASN A 60 17.04 -4.32 11.40
C ASN A 60 15.52 -4.18 11.59
N TRP A 61 14.72 -4.85 10.76
CA TRP A 61 13.25 -4.75 10.72
C TRP A 61 12.71 -3.36 10.33
N GLY A 62 13.57 -2.47 9.84
CA GLY A 62 13.19 -1.21 9.21
C GLY A 62 12.36 -1.47 7.97
N THR A 63 11.28 -0.72 7.77
CA THR A 63 10.45 -0.86 6.57
C THR A 63 10.92 0.13 5.52
N TYR A 64 11.30 -0.36 4.34
CA TYR A 64 11.66 0.51 3.23
C TYR A 64 10.44 1.28 2.73
N THR A 65 10.61 2.58 2.45
CA THR A 65 9.66 3.36 1.66
C THR A 65 10.00 3.20 0.18
N PRO A 66 9.17 2.50 -0.61
CA PRO A 66 9.44 2.31 -2.04
C PRO A 66 9.30 3.63 -2.79
N ARG A 67 10.23 3.89 -3.71
CA ARG A 67 10.06 4.92 -4.73
C ARG A 67 9.19 4.35 -5.86
N ILE A 68 7.95 4.80 -5.95
CA ILE A 68 6.97 4.34 -6.96
C ILE A 68 7.11 5.17 -8.24
N GLN A 69 7.07 4.48 -9.38
CA GLN A 69 7.15 5.04 -10.73
C GLN A 69 6.18 4.31 -11.65
N ASN A 70 5.95 4.86 -12.85
CA ASN A 70 5.08 4.27 -13.88
C ASN A 70 3.68 3.89 -13.35
N LEU A 71 3.18 4.66 -12.39
CA LEU A 71 1.88 4.43 -11.78
C LEU A 71 0.78 4.73 -12.80
N ASN A 72 0.02 3.70 -13.16
CA ASN A 72 -1.02 3.76 -14.17
C ASN A 72 -2.35 3.22 -13.62
N PHE A 73 -3.44 3.86 -14.04
CA PHE A 73 -4.80 3.54 -13.63
C PHE A 73 -5.68 3.24 -14.84
N GLN A 74 -6.47 2.18 -14.75
CA GLN A 74 -7.60 1.91 -15.63
C GLN A 74 -8.83 1.75 -14.74
N GLU A 75 -9.79 2.65 -14.85
CA GLU A 75 -10.99 2.67 -14.01
C GLU A 75 -12.22 2.60 -14.90
N GLY A 76 -13.16 1.75 -14.53
CA GLY A 76 -14.45 1.60 -15.16
C GLY A 76 -15.53 1.35 -14.12
N ARG A 77 -16.78 1.19 -14.57
CA ARG A 77 -17.91 0.94 -13.66
C ARG A 77 -17.75 -0.37 -12.87
N ASP A 78 -17.32 -1.42 -13.57
CA ASP A 78 -17.32 -2.80 -13.07
C ASP A 78 -15.93 -3.36 -12.80
N LEU A 79 -14.88 -2.56 -13.04
CA LEU A 79 -13.51 -2.96 -12.80
C LEU A 79 -12.61 -1.75 -12.51
N PHE A 80 -11.53 -2.01 -11.79
CA PHE A 80 -10.36 -1.14 -11.80
C PHE A 80 -9.09 -1.99 -11.93
N ARG A 81 -8.04 -1.40 -12.51
CA ARG A 81 -6.70 -1.96 -12.56
C ARG A 81 -5.67 -0.88 -12.28
N VAL A 82 -4.74 -1.18 -11.39
CA VAL A 82 -3.58 -0.35 -11.08
C VAL A 82 -2.32 -1.13 -11.39
N SER A 83 -1.35 -0.49 -12.02
CA SER A 83 -0.01 -1.05 -12.20
C SER A 83 1.04 -0.01 -11.86
N TYR A 84 2.15 -0.45 -11.28
CA TYR A 84 3.27 0.43 -10.96
C TYR A 84 4.58 -0.36 -10.87
N ASP A 85 5.69 0.37 -10.98
CA ASP A 85 7.03 -0.10 -10.65
C ASP A 85 7.48 0.56 -9.35
N ALA A 86 8.29 -0.16 -8.57
CA ALA A 86 8.80 0.30 -7.30
C ALA A 86 10.27 -0.09 -7.13
N THR A 87 11.05 0.83 -6.57
CA THR A 87 12.44 0.59 -6.18
C THR A 87 12.59 0.82 -4.69
N VAL A 88 13.21 -0.13 -3.98
CA VAL A 88 13.58 0.00 -2.56
C VAL A 88 15.10 -0.05 -2.41
N GLY A 89 15.61 0.68 -1.41
CA GLY A 89 17.05 0.87 -1.21
C GLY A 89 17.69 1.74 -2.30
N GLY A 90 18.85 1.33 -2.78
CA GLY A 90 19.67 1.99 -3.79
C GLY A 90 21.16 1.74 -3.58
N GLY A 91 21.95 1.91 -4.65
CA GLY A 91 23.40 1.68 -4.60
C GLY A 91 23.72 0.18 -4.57
N ASP A 92 24.36 -0.28 -3.50
CA ASP A 92 24.80 -1.66 -3.30
C ASP A 92 23.70 -2.60 -2.76
N LYS A 93 22.55 -2.06 -2.36
CA LYS A 93 21.38 -2.80 -1.88
C LYS A 93 20.11 -2.34 -2.57
N GLU A 94 19.83 -2.91 -3.74
CA GLU A 94 18.67 -2.53 -4.55
C GLU A 94 17.79 -3.72 -4.90
N LEU A 95 16.50 -3.57 -4.60
CA LEU A 95 15.44 -4.47 -5.04
C LEU A 95 14.42 -3.65 -5.84
N ARG A 96 14.05 -4.16 -7.01
CA ARG A 96 12.97 -3.60 -7.84
C ARG A 96 11.81 -4.56 -7.90
N TYR A 97 10.59 -4.05 -7.92
CA TYR A 97 9.41 -4.87 -8.15
C TYR A 97 8.34 -4.12 -8.91
N SER A 98 7.52 -4.86 -9.65
CA SER A 98 6.27 -4.35 -10.20
C SER A 98 5.09 -4.88 -9.40
N GLY A 99 4.06 -4.05 -9.25
CA GLY A 99 2.80 -4.38 -8.60
C GLY A 99 1.63 -4.23 -9.57
N VAL A 100 0.68 -5.17 -9.50
CA VAL A 100 -0.56 -5.12 -10.25
C VAL A 100 -1.72 -5.42 -9.32
N ILE A 101 -2.71 -4.54 -9.31
CA ILE A 101 -3.92 -4.65 -8.51
C ILE A 101 -5.13 -4.63 -9.45
N GLU A 102 -6.04 -5.57 -9.29
CA GLU A 102 -7.30 -5.60 -10.04
C GLU A 102 -8.48 -5.84 -9.12
N GLY A 103 -9.51 -5.02 -9.23
CA GLY A 103 -10.78 -5.22 -8.55
C GLY A 103 -11.92 -5.32 -9.55
N LYS A 104 -12.93 -6.15 -9.25
CA LYS A 104 -14.13 -6.35 -10.08
C LYS A 104 -15.40 -6.18 -9.25
N SER A 105 -16.51 -5.89 -9.93
CA SER A 105 -17.82 -5.67 -9.29
C SER A 105 -18.43 -6.90 -8.62
N ASP A 106 -17.92 -8.10 -8.91
CA ASP A 106 -18.29 -9.33 -8.20
C ASP A 106 -17.58 -9.50 -6.84
N GLY A 107 -16.73 -8.54 -6.45
CA GLY A 107 -15.97 -8.57 -5.21
C GLY A 107 -14.59 -9.21 -5.33
N SER A 108 -14.23 -9.72 -6.51
CA SER A 108 -12.89 -10.25 -6.76
C SER A 108 -11.84 -9.15 -6.68
N LEU A 109 -10.80 -9.39 -5.89
CA LEU A 109 -9.63 -8.54 -5.77
C LEU A 109 -8.37 -9.39 -5.93
N SER A 110 -7.50 -9.00 -6.85
CA SER A 110 -6.16 -9.60 -7.00
C SER A 110 -5.10 -8.53 -6.76
N PHE A 111 -4.01 -8.93 -6.10
CA PHE A 111 -2.81 -8.11 -5.97
C PHE A 111 -1.62 -9.03 -6.19
N SER A 112 -0.90 -8.83 -7.29
CA SER A 112 0.32 -9.56 -7.60
C SER A 112 1.53 -8.64 -7.58
N ALA A 113 2.68 -9.20 -7.23
CA ALA A 113 3.96 -8.51 -7.25
C ALA A 113 5.04 -9.42 -7.86
N ARG A 114 5.94 -8.85 -8.65
CA ARG A 114 7.11 -9.54 -9.18
C ARG A 114 8.36 -8.73 -8.87
N GLY A 115 9.23 -9.29 -8.04
CA GLY A 115 10.48 -8.65 -7.61
C GLY A 115 11.73 -9.26 -8.24
N VAL A 116 12.76 -8.44 -8.38
CA VAL A 116 14.12 -8.83 -8.78
C VAL A 116 15.11 -8.07 -7.89
N ALA A 117 15.98 -8.81 -7.21
CA ALA A 117 17.13 -8.22 -6.53
C ALA A 117 18.16 -7.82 -7.59
N ILE A 118 18.49 -6.53 -7.67
CA ILE A 118 19.44 -5.99 -8.66
C ILE A 118 20.87 -6.18 -8.16
N THR A 119 21.06 -6.16 -6.85
CA THR A 119 22.30 -6.48 -6.14
C THR A 119 22.00 -7.50 -5.05
N ASP A 120 23.04 -7.93 -4.33
CA ASP A 120 22.85 -8.69 -3.08
C ASP A 120 21.98 -7.86 -2.13
N PHE A 121 20.86 -8.44 -1.70
CA PHE A 121 19.84 -7.74 -0.92
C PHE A 121 19.45 -8.56 0.30
N LEU A 122 19.93 -8.14 1.48
CA LEU A 122 19.53 -8.72 2.76
C LEU A 122 18.15 -8.20 3.18
N THR A 123 17.29 -9.11 3.61
CA THR A 123 15.90 -8.79 3.98
C THR A 123 15.39 -9.80 4.99
N ASN A 124 14.74 -9.30 6.04
CA ASN A 124 13.99 -10.15 6.97
C ASN A 124 12.57 -10.44 6.45
N ARG A 125 12.05 -9.60 5.55
CA ARG A 125 10.73 -9.79 4.93
C ARG A 125 10.67 -9.09 3.58
N THR A 126 10.32 -9.86 2.55
CA THR A 126 9.94 -9.33 1.24
C THR A 126 8.71 -10.09 0.78
N GLY A 127 7.53 -9.50 0.95
CA GLY A 127 6.29 -10.20 0.62
C GLY A 127 5.03 -9.50 1.10
N PHE A 128 3.89 -10.16 0.87
CA PHE A 128 2.60 -9.64 1.28
C PHE A 128 2.38 -9.71 2.80
N VAL A 129 1.82 -8.64 3.34
CA VAL A 129 1.22 -8.57 4.66
C VAL A 129 -0.25 -8.24 4.47
N VAL A 130 -1.12 -9.09 5.04
CA VAL A 130 -2.57 -8.92 5.01
C VAL A 130 -3.05 -8.72 6.44
N LEU A 131 -3.79 -7.64 6.67
CA LEU A 131 -4.40 -7.33 7.95
C LEU A 131 -5.91 -7.48 7.84
N HIS A 132 -6.46 -8.40 8.62
CA HIS A 132 -7.91 -8.53 8.76
C HIS A 132 -8.45 -7.48 9.73
N PRO A 133 -9.68 -7.00 9.51
CA PRO A 133 -10.39 -6.21 10.51
C PRO A 133 -10.58 -7.05 11.78
N ILE A 134 -10.73 -6.37 12.92
CA ILE A 134 -11.07 -7.00 14.20
C ILE A 134 -12.49 -6.57 14.53
N GLU A 135 -13.41 -7.53 14.51
CA GLU A 135 -14.82 -7.28 14.80
C GLU A 135 -14.99 -6.56 16.15
N GLY A 136 -15.82 -5.52 16.19
CA GLY A 136 -16.08 -4.74 17.41
C GLY A 136 -14.95 -3.81 17.84
N VAL A 137 -13.82 -3.77 17.13
CA VAL A 137 -12.66 -2.92 17.48
C VAL A 137 -12.23 -2.04 16.30
N ALA A 138 -12.01 -2.65 15.13
CA ALA A 138 -11.46 -1.98 13.96
C ALA A 138 -12.06 -2.56 12.68
N GLY A 139 -12.87 -1.74 12.00
CA GLY A 139 -13.68 -2.13 10.84
C GLY A 139 -15.16 -2.08 11.18
N THR A 140 -15.96 -1.51 10.28
CA THR A 140 -17.43 -1.41 10.35
C THR A 140 -17.99 -1.64 8.97
#